data_AF-A0A0Q9UIP1-F1
#
_entry.id   AF-A0A0Q9UIP1-F1
#
_cell.length_a   1.000
_cell.length_b   1.000
_cell.length_c   1.000
_cell.angle_alpha   90.00
_cell.angle_beta   90.00
_cell.angle_gamma   90.00
#
_symmetry.space_group_name_H-M   'P 1'
#
loop_
_entity.id
_entity.type
_entity.pdbx_description
1 polymer ?
#
loop_
_entity_poly.entity_id
_entity_poly.type
_entity_poly.pdbx_seq_one_letter_code
_entity_poly.pdbx_strand_id
1 'polypeptide(L)' 'MLSGKWRLWGTGNPRYWANLDTRRPRKKAVFVVDLGRRVSPVVTPDMPDAFESALRARAKLEAGNARQLNGPFI' A
#
# COMPACT_ATOMS: atom_id res chain seq x y z
N MET A 1 13.07 14.41 -2.50
CA MET A 1 12.06 14.13 -1.46
C MET A 1 12.43 12.83 -0.76
N LEU A 2 12.47 12.80 0.57
CA LEU A 2 12.71 11.57 1.33
C LEU A 2 11.68 10.53 0.89
N SER A 3 12.16 9.39 0.39
CA SER A 3 11.30 8.25 0.05
C SER A 3 10.45 7.87 1.27
N GLY A 4 9.14 7.65 1.09
CA GLY A 4 8.21 7.14 2.11
C GLY A 4 8.60 5.80 2.75
N LYS A 5 9.72 5.22 2.32
CA LYS A 5 10.40 4.07 2.89
C LYS A 5 10.72 4.19 4.40
N TRP A 6 10.84 5.41 4.93
CA TRP A 6 11.07 5.62 6.37
C TRP A 6 9.79 5.86 7.18
N ARG A 7 8.61 5.90 6.53
CA ARG A 7 7.35 6.03 7.26
C ARG A 7 6.97 4.70 7.89
N LEU A 8 7.24 4.58 9.18
CA LEU A 8 6.94 3.38 9.94
C LEU A 8 5.47 3.27 10.32
N TRP A 9 4.75 4.39 10.51
CA TRP A 9 3.34 4.41 10.91
C TRP A 9 2.66 5.73 10.51
N GLY A 10 1.33 5.73 10.45
CA GLY A 10 0.51 6.93 10.33
C GLY A 10 0.45 7.46 8.91
N THR A 11 0.38 8.78 8.76
CA THR A 11 0.16 9.40 7.45
C THR A 11 0.79 10.79 7.33
N GLY A 12 1.09 11.18 6.08
CA GLY A 12 1.34 12.56 5.67
C GLY A 12 0.25 13.11 4.74
N ASN A 13 -0.73 12.27 4.38
CA ASN A 13 -1.90 12.61 3.59
C ASN A 13 -3.09 11.80 4.12
N PRO A 14 -4.14 12.43 4.69
CA PRO A 14 -5.26 11.73 5.32
C PRO A 14 -6.02 10.75 4.40
N ARG A 15 -5.81 10.81 3.07
CA ARG A 15 -6.28 9.79 2.12
C ARG A 15 -5.62 8.43 2.34
N TYR A 16 -4.37 8.37 2.78
CA TYR A 16 -3.56 7.16 2.90
C TYR A 16 -3.23 6.90 4.36
N TRP A 17 -3.43 5.70 4.88
CA TRP A 17 -3.08 5.37 6.26
C TRP A 17 -2.17 4.15 6.34
N ALA A 18 -0.91 4.35 6.76
CA ALA A 18 0.04 3.26 6.93
C ALA A 18 -0.09 2.62 8.32
N ASN A 19 -0.26 1.30 8.35
CA ASN A 19 -0.13 0.54 9.58
C ASN A 19 1.31 0.62 10.11
N LEU A 20 1.49 0.39 11.42
CA LEU A 20 2.83 0.32 11.99
C LEU A 20 3.59 -0.87 11.38
N ASP A 21 4.74 -0.59 10.76
CA ASP A 21 5.65 -1.58 10.18
C ASP A 21 7.10 -1.14 10.39
N THR A 22 7.71 -1.64 11.46
CA THR A 22 9.12 -1.38 11.79
C THR A 22 10.10 -1.96 10.78
N ARG A 23 9.66 -2.93 9.95
CA ARG A 23 10.48 -3.53 8.88
C ARG A 23 10.32 -2.81 7.55
N ARG A 24 9.53 -1.73 7.48
CA ARG A 24 9.28 -0.95 6.26
C ARG A 24 10.55 -0.61 5.47
N PRO A 25 11.67 -0.17 6.09
CA PRO A 25 12.87 0.16 5.34
C PRO A 25 13.50 -1.01 4.56
N ARG A 26 13.12 -2.26 4.85
CA ARG A 26 13.62 -3.45 4.14
C ARG A 26 12.70 -3.90 3.00
N LYS A 27 11.47 -3.38 2.95
CA LYS A 27 10.44 -3.81 1.98
C LYS A 27 10.56 -3.05 0.67
N LYS A 28 10.31 -3.76 -0.44
CA LYS A 28 10.44 -3.22 -1.80
C LYS A 28 9.11 -2.78 -2.40
N ALA A 29 7.99 -3.31 -1.90
CA ALA A 29 6.65 -3.02 -2.37
C ALA A 29 5.81 -2.32 -1.29
N VAL A 30 4.75 -1.65 -1.74
CA VAL A 30 3.68 -1.11 -0.92
C VAL A 30 2.40 -1.18 -1.73
N PHE A 31 1.29 -1.51 -1.08
CA PHE A 31 -0.02 -1.55 -1.71
C PHE A 31 -0.90 -0.49 -1.05
N VAL A 32 -1.52 0.34 -1.87
CA VAL A 32 -2.63 1.18 -1.46
C VAL A 32 -3.90 0.40 -1.81
N VAL A 33 -4.69 0.05 -0.80
CA VAL A 33 -5.96 -0.65 -1.01
C VAL A 33 -7.06 0.40 -1.07
N ASP A 34 -7.52 0.72 -2.28
CA ASP A 34 -8.66 1.62 -2.44
C ASP A 34 -9.96 0.86 -2.14
N LEU A 35 -10.61 1.27 -1.04
CA LEU A 35 -11.88 0.70 -0.59
C LEU A 35 -13.10 1.48 -1.11
N GLY A 36 -12.91 2.50 -1.96
CA GLY A 36 -13.95 3.45 -2.36
C GLY A 36 -14.39 4.40 -1.23
N ARG A 37 -13.63 4.46 -0.13
CA ARG A 37 -13.92 5.28 1.06
C ARG A 37 -12.93 6.42 1.20
N ARG A 38 -13.14 7.34 2.16
CA ARG A 38 -12.25 8.50 2.39
C ARG A 38 -10.80 8.12 2.66
N VAL A 39 -10.58 7.01 3.37
CA VAL A 39 -9.25 6.52 3.75
C VAL A 39 -8.96 5.20 3.03
N SER A 40 -7.78 5.11 2.44
CA SER A 40 -7.22 3.92 1.80
C SER A 40 -6.08 3.38 2.68
N PRO A 41 -6.21 2.14 3.21
CA PRO A 41 -5.12 1.50 3.92
C PRO A 41 -3.89 1.33 3.03
N VAL A 42 -2.72 1.58 3.61
CA VAL A 42 -1.43 1.32 2.98
C VAL A 42 -0.81 0.13 3.70
N VAL A 43 -0.58 -0.96 2.96
CA VAL A 43 -0.07 -2.22 3.50
C VAL A 43 1.23 -2.63 2.85
N THR A 44 2.08 -3.29 3.62
CA THR A 44 3.44 -3.66 3.24
C THR A 44 3.65 -5.15 3.52
N PRO A 45 3.11 -6.04 2.69
CA PRO A 45 3.21 -7.48 2.90
C PRO A 45 4.67 -7.96 2.75
N ASP A 46 5.02 -9.00 3.49
CA ASP A 46 6.33 -9.66 3.37
C ASP A 46 6.46 -10.45 2.06
N MET A 47 5.33 -10.95 1.53
CA MET A 47 5.23 -11.64 0.24
C MET A 47 4.30 -10.86 -0.70
N PRO A 48 4.82 -9.88 -1.47
CA PRO A 48 4.01 -9.01 -2.32
C PRO A 48 3.16 -9.76 -3.35
N ASP A 49 3.75 -10.73 -4.04
CA ASP A 49 3.06 -11.45 -5.13
C ASP A 49 1.91 -12.33 -4.59
N ALA A 50 2.16 -13.00 -3.45
CA ALA A 50 1.13 -13.80 -2.78
C ALA A 50 -0.01 -12.91 -2.25
N PHE A 51 0.32 -11.74 -1.70
CA PHE A 51 -0.67 -10.77 -1.25
C PHE A 51 -1.53 -10.26 -2.42
N GLU A 52 -0.90 -9.86 -3.53
CA GLU A 52 -1.62 -9.39 -4.72
C GLU A 52 -2.54 -10.46 -5.30
N SER A 53 -2.06 -11.70 -5.43
CA SER A 53 -2.85 -12.82 -5.89
C SER A 53 -4.06 -13.08 -4.99
N ALA A 54 -3.84 -13.11 -3.67
CA ALA A 54 -4.91 -13.30 -2.68
C ALA A 54 -5.95 -12.17 -2.72
N LEU A 55 -5.51 -10.92 -2.95
CA LEU A 55 -6.37 -9.76 -3.05
C LEU A 55 -7.23 -9.83 -4.32
N ARG A 56 -6.62 -10.11 -5.48
CA ARG A 56 -7.34 -10.24 -6.77
C ARG A 56 -8.38 -11.36 -6.72
N ALA A 57 -8.03 -12.51 -6.15
CA ALA A 57 -8.94 -13.66 -6.02
C ALA A 57 -10.17 -13.35 -5.14
N ARG A 58 -10.01 -12.52 -4.10
CA ARG A 58 -11.09 -12.23 -3.13
C ARG A 58 -11.90 -11.00 -3.47
N ALA A 59 -11.26 -9.97 -4.02
CA ALA A 59 -11.88 -8.67 -4.25
C ALA A 59 -12.49 -8.52 -5.66
N LYS A 60 -12.49 -9.59 -6.49
CA LYS A 60 -12.99 -9.58 -7.87
C LYS A 60 -12.44 -8.37 -8.66
N LEU A 61 -11.14 -8.13 -8.53
CA LEU A 61 -10.49 -6.99 -9.17
C LEU A 61 -10.27 -7.29 -10.66
N GLU A 62 -10.97 -6.57 -11.52
CA GLU A 62 -10.71 -6.58 -12.97
C GLU A 62 -9.28 -6.09 -13.29
N ALA A 63 -8.75 -6.50 -14.44
CA ALA A 63 -7.37 -6.23 -14.85
C ALA A 63 -6.98 -4.72 -14.85
N GLY A 64 -7.96 -3.81 -14.92
CA GLY A 64 -7.75 -2.36 -14.89
C GLY A 64 -7.76 -1.68 -13.50
N ASN A 65 -8.01 -2.43 -12.42
CA ASN A 65 -8.17 -1.85 -11.08
C ASN A 65 -6.85 -1.68 -10.31
N ALA A 66 -5.74 -2.23 -10.82
CA ALA A 66 -4.41 -2.02 -10.26
C ALA A 66 -3.71 -0.90 -11.03
N ARG A 67 -3.26 0.13 -10.32
CA ARG A 67 -2.49 1.24 -10.89
C ARG A 67 -1.17 1.34 -10.16
N GLN A 68 -0.07 1.42 -10.91
CA GLN A 68 1.21 1.75 -10.33
C GLN A 68 1.19 3.23 -9.94
N LEU A 69 1.37 3.47 -8.65
CA LEU A 69 1.42 4.79 -8.07
C LEU A 69 2.88 5.26 -8.07
N ASN A 70 3.16 6.38 -8.76
CA ASN A 70 4.50 6.99 -8.84
C ASN A 70 4.61 8.23 -7.94
N GLY A 71 5.64 8.28 -7.10
CA GLY A 71 5.91 9.42 -6.19
C GLY A 71 5.89 9.07 -4.69
N PRO A 72 6.16 10.05 -3.81
CA PRO A 72 6.08 9.85 -2.36
C PRO A 72 4.61 9.89 -1.90
N PHE A 73 3.98 8.72 -1.76
CA PHE A 73 2.61 8.57 -1.23
C PHE A 73 2.54 8.69 0.30
N ILE A 74 3.71 8.61 0.94
CA ILE A 74 3.99 8.60 2.37
C ILE A 74 5.32 9.29 2.55
#